data_AF-A0A962IIE4-F1
#
_entry.id   AF-A0A962IIE4-F1
#
_cell.length_a   1.000
_cell.length_b   1.000
_cell.length_c   1.000
_cell.angle_alpha   90.00
_cell.angle_beta   90.00
_cell.angle_gamma   90.00
#
_symmetry.space_group_name_H-M   'P 1'
#
loop_
_entity.id
_entity.type
_entity.pdbx_description
1 polymer ?
#
loop_
_entity_poly.entity_id
_entity_poly.type
_entity_poly.pdbx_seq_one_letter_code
_entity_poly.pdbx_strand_id
1 'polypeptide(L)'
;GAGVAGLQAIATARRLGAIVEGYDVRPETREQIESLGAKFLDLGVSASGSGGYARELSAEEKAEQQDRLAKHIGTVDVLVTTAAVPGRPSPKIVSQAMVEGMKPASVLVDLAAEGGGNCELTQPGETISHNGVIIAGPLNLPSMAPLHASEMYSRNLYNFLDLIIDAESGDLSLNFEDDLVDATAVTHDGQIKHAPTKTLVEGEPQS
;
A
#
# COMPACT_ATOMS: atom_id res chain seq x y z
N GLY A 1 2.52 2.81 -6.78
CA GLY A 1 1.44 3.15 -5.83
C GLY A 1 1.87 4.36 -5.06
N ALA A 2 0.98 5.34 -4.90
CA ALA A 2 1.19 6.59 -4.19
C ALA A 2 0.19 6.73 -3.03
N GLY A 3 0.11 5.68 -2.20
CA GLY A 3 -0.44 5.79 -0.85
C GLY A 3 0.62 6.34 0.12
N VAL A 4 0.36 6.25 1.42
CA VAL A 4 1.26 6.77 2.48
C VAL A 4 2.71 6.31 2.30
N ALA A 5 2.94 5.00 2.15
CA ALA A 5 4.27 4.43 1.96
C ALA A 5 4.95 4.90 0.66
N GLY A 6 4.19 4.95 -0.44
CA GLY A 6 4.70 5.39 -1.75
C GLY A 6 5.09 6.86 -1.76
N LEU A 7 4.26 7.74 -1.19
CA LEU A 7 4.57 9.16 -1.06
C LEU A 7 5.79 9.40 -0.15
N GLN A 8 5.92 8.64 0.93
CA GLN A 8 7.10 8.72 1.80
C GLN A 8 8.38 8.24 1.07
N ALA A 9 8.28 7.18 0.26
CA ALA A 9 9.38 6.71 -0.58
C ALA A 9 9.80 7.79 -1.60
N ILE A 10 8.84 8.42 -2.26
CA ILE A 10 9.07 9.54 -3.19
C ILE A 10 9.78 10.69 -2.47
N ALA A 11 9.24 11.16 -1.35
CA ALA A 11 9.83 12.28 -0.60
C ALA A 11 11.26 11.97 -0.15
N THR A 12 11.52 10.74 0.29
CA THR A 12 12.84 10.30 0.75
C THR A 12 13.83 10.23 -0.40
N ALA A 13 13.47 9.62 -1.53
CA ALA A 13 14.33 9.55 -2.71
C ALA A 13 14.64 10.95 -3.29
N ARG A 14 13.66 11.86 -3.29
CA ARG A 14 13.86 13.27 -3.68
C ARG A 14 14.83 13.98 -2.75
N ARG A 15 14.73 13.78 -1.43
CA ARG A 15 15.68 14.34 -0.45
C ARG A 15 17.11 13.84 -0.66
N LEU A 16 17.28 12.62 -1.18
CA LEU A 16 18.58 12.06 -1.56
C LEU A 16 19.10 12.57 -2.92
N GLY A 17 18.35 13.43 -3.61
CA GLY A 17 18.74 14.02 -4.90
C GLY A 17 18.37 13.19 -6.12
N ALA A 18 17.56 12.14 -5.97
CA ALA A 18 17.13 11.32 -7.11
C ALA A 18 16.17 12.07 -8.04
N ILE A 19 16.20 11.71 -9.32
CA ILE A 19 15.11 11.97 -10.26
C ILE A 19 14.04 10.91 -9.97
N VAL A 20 12.85 11.34 -9.54
CA VAL A 20 11.81 10.43 -9.09
C VAL A 20 10.59 10.59 -9.99
N GLU A 21 10.09 9.46 -10.47
CA GLU A 21 8.80 9.33 -11.14
C GLU A 21 7.87 8.49 -10.27
N GLY A 22 6.58 8.84 -10.24
CA GLY A 22 5.57 8.18 -9.42
C GLY A 22 4.37 7.76 -10.24
N TYR A 23 3.82 6.59 -9.94
CA TYR A 23 2.63 6.04 -10.60
C TYR A 23 1.62 5.51 -9.58
N ASP A 24 0.34 5.82 -9.81
CA ASP A 24 -0.81 5.22 -9.16
C ASP A 24 -1.98 5.22 -10.15
N VAL A 25 -2.93 4.31 -9.96
CA VAL A 25 -4.13 4.20 -10.80
C VAL A 25 -5.15 5.29 -10.49
N ARG A 26 -5.05 5.90 -9.29
CA ARG A 26 -5.95 6.94 -8.80
C ARG A 26 -5.54 8.33 -9.31
N PRO A 27 -6.43 9.06 -10.01
CA PRO A 27 -6.09 10.35 -10.62
C PRO A 27 -5.69 11.42 -9.60
N GLU A 28 -6.30 11.43 -8.41
CA GLU A 28 -6.03 12.41 -7.34
C GLU A 28 -4.60 12.34 -6.79
N THR A 29 -3.92 11.22 -6.98
CA THR A 29 -2.54 11.05 -6.52
C THR A 29 -1.53 11.82 -7.37
N ARG A 30 -1.91 12.25 -8.57
CA ARG A 30 -1.04 13.01 -9.47
C ARG A 30 -0.52 14.27 -8.81
N GLU A 31 -1.43 15.07 -8.25
CA GLU A 31 -1.08 16.31 -7.55
C GLU A 31 -0.22 16.03 -6.31
N GLN A 32 -0.49 14.93 -5.59
CA GLN A 32 0.31 14.52 -4.44
C GLN A 32 1.75 14.16 -4.83
N ILE A 33 1.94 13.42 -5.93
CA ILE A 33 3.27 13.08 -6.47
C ILE A 33 4.01 14.35 -6.91
N GLU A 34 3.35 15.22 -7.67
CA GLU A 34 3.93 16.45 -8.21
C GLU A 34 4.29 17.46 -7.11
N SER A 35 3.48 17.56 -6.05
CA SER A 35 3.76 18.45 -4.90
C SER A 35 5.01 18.05 -4.11
N LEU A 36 5.41 16.77 -4.14
CA LEU A 36 6.67 16.27 -3.59
C LEU A 36 7.86 16.48 -4.54
N GLY A 37 7.63 17.10 -5.70
CA GLY A 37 8.65 17.39 -6.71
C GLY A 37 9.05 16.19 -7.55
N ALA A 38 8.26 15.11 -7.55
CA ALA A 38 8.41 13.99 -8.49
C ALA A 38 7.54 14.20 -9.73
N LYS A 39 7.86 13.50 -10.82
CA LYS A 39 7.06 13.55 -12.05
C LYS A 39 6.03 12.43 -12.05
N PHE A 40 4.78 12.74 -12.37
CA PHE A 40 3.77 11.70 -12.55
C PHE A 40 4.06 10.90 -13.84
N LEU A 41 4.14 9.57 -13.71
CA LEU A 41 4.28 8.66 -14.83
C LEU A 41 2.91 8.48 -15.49
N ASP A 42 2.72 9.18 -16.60
CA ASP A 42 1.54 9.01 -17.43
C ASP A 42 1.76 7.87 -18.43
N LEU A 43 1.13 6.72 -18.18
CA LEU A 43 1.16 5.59 -19.10
C LEU A 43 0.20 5.80 -20.29
N GLY A 44 -0.52 6.91 -20.37
CA GLY A 44 -1.39 7.28 -21.51
C GLY A 44 -2.55 6.31 -21.73
N VAL A 45 -2.93 5.54 -20.71
CA VAL A 45 -4.12 4.67 -20.70
C VAL A 45 -5.05 5.24 -19.64
N SER A 46 -6.12 5.90 -20.09
CA SER A 46 -7.08 6.59 -19.22
C SER A 46 -8.27 5.67 -18.91
N ALA A 47 -8.42 5.33 -17.63
CA ALA A 47 -9.63 4.73 -17.07
C ALA A 47 -10.70 5.79 -16.71
N SER A 48 -10.77 6.93 -17.42
CA SER A 48 -11.79 7.94 -17.14
C SER A 48 -13.20 7.39 -17.40
N GLY A 49 -13.98 7.16 -16.34
CA GLY A 49 -15.42 6.90 -16.39
C GLY A 49 -16.24 8.15 -16.05
N SER A 50 -17.57 8.04 -16.09
CA SER A 50 -18.48 9.12 -15.68
C SER A 50 -18.59 9.19 -14.15
N GLY A 51 -18.63 10.41 -13.60
CA GLY A 51 -18.91 10.64 -12.16
C GLY A 51 -17.72 10.51 -11.21
N GLY A 52 -16.48 10.58 -11.69
CA GLY A 52 -15.28 10.49 -10.86
C GLY A 52 -14.83 9.06 -10.52
N TYR A 53 -15.52 8.05 -11.03
CA TYR A 53 -15.13 6.64 -10.89
C TYR A 53 -14.35 6.16 -12.11
N ALA A 54 -13.31 5.35 -11.86
CA ALA A 54 -12.53 4.73 -12.91
C ALA A 54 -13.36 3.64 -13.61
N ARG A 55 -13.41 3.65 -14.94
CA ARG A 55 -14.00 2.53 -15.72
C ARG A 55 -13.04 1.34 -15.75
N GLU A 56 -13.57 0.14 -15.92
CA GLU A 56 -12.70 -1.01 -16.15
C GLU A 56 -12.02 -0.90 -17.54
N LEU A 57 -10.70 -1.11 -17.56
CA LEU A 57 -9.90 -1.09 -18.79
C LEU A 57 -10.19 -2.35 -19.63
N SER A 58 -10.21 -2.20 -20.95
CA SER A 58 -10.29 -3.33 -21.87
C SER A 58 -9.03 -4.21 -21.78
N ALA A 59 -9.10 -5.44 -22.29
CA ALA A 59 -7.93 -6.33 -22.31
C ALA A 59 -6.75 -5.72 -23.11
N GLU A 60 -7.04 -5.05 -24.22
CA GLU A 60 -6.05 -4.37 -25.07
C GLU A 60 -5.43 -3.17 -24.34
N GLU A 61 -6.24 -2.39 -23.61
CA GLU A 61 -5.76 -1.26 -22.82
C GLU A 61 -4.88 -1.70 -21.65
N LYS A 62 -5.26 -2.80 -20.97
CA LYS A 62 -4.44 -3.40 -19.92
C LYS A 62 -3.11 -3.90 -20.48
N ALA A 63 -3.11 -4.52 -21.66
CA ALA A 63 -1.88 -4.98 -22.31
C ALA A 63 -0.97 -3.81 -22.73
N GLU A 64 -1.52 -2.77 -23.36
CA GLU A 64 -0.77 -1.56 -23.73
C GLU A 64 -0.19 -0.85 -22.49
N GLN A 65 -0.96 -0.76 -21.42
CA GLN A 65 -0.51 -0.21 -20.14
C GLN A 65 0.67 -1.00 -19.57
N GLN A 66 0.57 -2.34 -19.57
CA GLN A 66 1.62 -3.25 -19.13
C GLN A 66 2.89 -3.11 -19.98
N ASP A 67 2.76 -3.01 -21.30
CA ASP A 67 3.90 -2.83 -22.21
C ASP A 67 4.60 -1.48 -21.99
N ARG A 68 3.85 -0.41 -21.78
CA ARG A 68 4.43 0.91 -21.46
C ARG A 68 5.12 0.90 -20.11
N LEU A 69 4.52 0.25 -19.12
CA LEU A 69 5.12 0.08 -17.80
C LEU A 69 6.42 -0.75 -17.89
N ALA A 70 6.43 -1.85 -18.65
CA ALA A 70 7.61 -2.69 -18.87
C ALA A 70 8.77 -1.89 -19.47
N LYS A 71 8.50 -1.17 -20.57
CA LYS A 71 9.49 -0.30 -21.23
C LYS A 71 10.04 0.74 -20.27
N HIS A 72 9.19 1.32 -19.43
CA HIS A 72 9.60 2.32 -18.47
C HIS A 72 10.45 1.74 -17.33
N ILE A 73 10.04 0.59 -16.76
CA ILE A 73 10.78 -0.13 -15.71
C ILE A 73 12.20 -0.46 -16.20
N GLY A 74 12.39 -0.80 -17.47
CA GLY A 74 13.72 -1.05 -18.04
C GLY A 74 14.67 0.16 -18.00
N THR A 75 14.14 1.38 -17.81
CA THR A 75 14.95 2.62 -17.78
C THR A 75 15.37 3.05 -16.39
N VAL A 76 14.71 2.56 -15.33
CA VAL A 76 14.96 3.00 -13.95
C VAL A 76 16.01 2.16 -13.23
N ASP A 77 16.73 2.79 -12.30
CA ASP A 77 17.78 2.13 -11.52
C ASP A 77 17.23 1.56 -10.20
N VAL A 78 16.18 2.17 -9.63
CA VAL A 78 15.51 1.71 -8.41
C VAL A 78 13.99 1.70 -8.61
N LEU A 79 13.34 0.59 -8.30
CA LEU A 79 11.89 0.43 -8.33
C LEU A 79 11.35 0.13 -6.92
N VAL A 80 10.43 0.94 -6.42
CA VAL A 80 9.74 0.70 -5.15
C VAL A 80 8.26 0.39 -5.41
N THR A 81 7.79 -0.79 -5.00
CA THR A 81 6.39 -1.21 -5.17
C THR A 81 5.66 -1.22 -3.83
N THR A 82 4.44 -0.71 -3.81
CA THR A 82 3.66 -0.48 -2.57
C THR A 82 2.17 -0.76 -2.73
N ALA A 83 1.77 -1.45 -3.80
CA ALA A 83 0.35 -1.67 -4.08
C ALA A 83 -0.17 -2.82 -3.21
N ALA A 84 -1.11 -2.52 -2.33
CA ALA A 84 -1.75 -3.51 -1.47
C ALA A 84 -3.27 -3.32 -1.51
N VAL A 85 -4.00 -4.43 -1.44
CA VAL A 85 -5.47 -4.44 -1.37
C VAL A 85 -5.86 -5.15 -0.07
N PRO A 86 -6.59 -4.48 0.85
CA PRO A 86 -7.00 -5.11 2.10
C PRO A 86 -7.77 -6.42 1.86
N GLY A 87 -7.40 -7.47 2.61
CA GLY A 87 -8.06 -8.78 2.55
C GLY A 87 -7.81 -9.58 1.28
N ARG A 88 -6.90 -9.16 0.39
CA ARG A 88 -6.53 -9.89 -0.84
C ARG A 88 -5.02 -9.98 -0.99
N PRO A 89 -4.51 -10.99 -1.72
CA PRO A 89 -3.11 -11.02 -2.13
C PRO A 89 -2.72 -9.74 -2.88
N SER A 90 -1.47 -9.31 -2.70
CA SER A 90 -0.90 -8.17 -3.41
C SER A 90 -0.97 -8.40 -4.92
N PRO A 91 -1.39 -7.41 -5.73
CA PRO A 91 -1.48 -7.58 -7.17
C PRO A 91 -0.10 -7.77 -7.79
N LYS A 92 0.04 -8.77 -8.66
CA LYS A 92 1.25 -8.99 -9.47
C LYS A 92 1.31 -7.98 -10.61
N ILE A 93 2.07 -6.91 -10.41
CA ILE A 93 2.22 -5.80 -11.35
C ILE A 93 3.53 -5.92 -12.13
N VAL A 94 4.60 -6.38 -11.48
CA VAL A 94 5.93 -6.49 -12.06
C VAL A 94 6.22 -7.95 -12.39
N SER A 95 6.18 -8.31 -13.66
CA SER A 95 6.48 -9.67 -14.10
C SER A 95 7.99 -9.96 -14.08
N GLN A 96 8.36 -11.24 -14.10
CA GLN A 96 9.74 -11.67 -14.25
C GLN A 96 10.40 -11.04 -15.50
N ALA A 97 9.70 -10.99 -16.62
CA ALA A 97 10.21 -10.40 -17.85
C ALA A 97 10.51 -8.89 -17.72
N MET A 98 9.71 -8.15 -16.94
CA MET A 98 10.00 -6.74 -16.66
C MET A 98 11.27 -6.58 -15.83
N VAL A 99 11.48 -7.44 -14.83
CA VAL A 99 12.71 -7.45 -14.02
C VAL A 99 13.92 -7.77 -14.88
N GLU A 100 13.81 -8.76 -15.76
CA GLU A 100 14.90 -9.14 -16.66
C GLU A 100 15.24 -8.05 -17.69
N GLY A 101 14.29 -7.16 -18.01
CA GLY A 101 14.49 -5.98 -18.83
C GLY A 101 15.11 -4.78 -18.10
N MET A 102 15.30 -4.85 -16.78
CA MET A 102 15.99 -3.80 -16.02
C MET A 102 17.50 -3.83 -16.30
N LYS A 103 18.16 -2.70 -16.03
CA LYS A 103 19.62 -2.63 -16.07
C LYS A 103 20.22 -3.57 -15.00
N PRO A 104 21.37 -4.21 -15.28
CA PRO A 104 22.12 -4.90 -14.24
C PRO A 104 22.48 -3.96 -13.09
N ALA A 105 22.49 -4.49 -11.87
CA ALA A 105 22.65 -3.78 -10.60
C ALA A 105 21.49 -2.86 -10.19
N SER A 106 20.38 -2.83 -10.93
CA SER A 106 19.16 -2.19 -10.46
C SER A 106 18.63 -2.85 -9.17
N VAL A 107 17.85 -2.09 -8.41
CA VAL A 107 17.26 -2.55 -7.14
C VAL A 107 15.73 -2.47 -7.19
N LEU A 108 15.05 -3.54 -6.83
CA LEU A 108 13.61 -3.58 -6.60
C LEU A 108 13.35 -3.76 -5.10
N VAL A 109 12.56 -2.86 -4.50
CA VAL A 109 12.11 -2.98 -3.11
C VAL A 109 10.59 -3.15 -3.09
N ASP A 110 10.14 -4.33 -2.72
CA ASP A 110 8.73 -4.71 -2.71
C ASP A 110 8.14 -4.60 -1.31
N LEU A 111 7.55 -3.44 -1.00
CA LEU A 111 6.94 -3.19 0.32
C LEU A 111 5.64 -3.99 0.52
N ALA A 112 5.13 -4.66 -0.52
CA ALA A 112 3.92 -5.46 -0.48
C ALA A 112 4.21 -6.96 -0.27
N ALA A 113 5.44 -7.32 0.10
CA ALA A 113 5.93 -8.69 0.27
C ALA A 113 5.09 -9.53 1.24
N GLU A 114 4.60 -8.95 2.34
CA GLU A 114 3.72 -9.64 3.30
C GLU A 114 2.43 -10.17 2.66
N GLY A 115 1.88 -9.44 1.67
CA GLY A 115 0.71 -9.87 0.90
C GLY A 115 1.06 -10.76 -0.31
N GLY A 116 2.30 -11.26 -0.39
CA GLY A 116 2.81 -12.04 -1.52
C GLY A 116 3.62 -11.24 -2.55
N GLY A 117 3.74 -9.92 -2.41
CA GLY A 117 4.57 -9.06 -3.26
C GLY A 117 3.95 -8.62 -4.58
N ASN A 118 4.27 -7.41 -5.04
CA ASN A 118 3.91 -6.90 -6.36
C ASN A 118 4.76 -7.44 -7.50
N CYS A 119 5.95 -7.97 -7.20
CA CYS A 119 6.79 -8.65 -8.18
C CYS A 119 6.59 -10.17 -8.12
N GLU A 120 6.59 -10.83 -9.29
CA GLU A 120 6.50 -12.29 -9.41
C GLU A 120 7.67 -13.01 -8.74
N LEU A 121 8.85 -12.38 -8.72
CA LEU A 121 10.09 -12.93 -8.16
C LEU A 121 10.27 -12.64 -6.67
N THR A 122 9.40 -11.83 -6.05
CA THR A 122 9.52 -11.48 -4.63
C THR A 122 9.43 -12.73 -3.76
N GLN A 123 10.45 -12.93 -2.94
CA GLN A 123 10.46 -13.93 -1.87
C GLN A 123 10.28 -13.20 -0.53
N PRO A 124 9.11 -13.37 0.14
CA PRO A 124 8.81 -12.68 1.39
C PRO A 124 9.88 -12.95 2.46
N GLY A 125 10.48 -11.89 2.99
CA GLY A 125 11.54 -11.93 4.01
C GLY A 125 12.96 -12.02 3.46
N GLU A 126 13.12 -12.17 2.15
CA GLU A 126 14.43 -12.36 1.53
C GLU A 126 14.87 -11.18 0.67
N THR A 127 16.19 -11.09 0.49
CA THR A 127 16.80 -10.26 -0.55
C THR A 127 17.54 -11.19 -1.50
N ILE A 128 17.04 -11.29 -2.72
CA ILE A 128 17.57 -12.19 -3.74
C ILE A 128 18.23 -11.40 -4.87
N SER A 129 19.03 -12.08 -5.68
CA SER A 129 19.50 -11.55 -6.95
C SER A 129 18.96 -12.39 -8.11
N HIS A 130 18.40 -11.73 -9.12
CA HIS A 130 17.91 -12.36 -10.34
C HIS A 130 18.36 -11.54 -11.55
N ASN A 131 19.03 -12.17 -12.52
CA ASN A 131 19.55 -11.52 -13.72
C ASN A 131 20.35 -10.22 -13.46
N GLY A 132 21.10 -10.18 -12.36
CA GLY A 132 21.87 -9.00 -11.95
C GLY A 132 21.06 -7.89 -11.27
N VAL A 133 19.75 -8.03 -11.12
CA VAL A 133 18.89 -7.14 -10.34
C VAL A 133 18.80 -7.65 -8.90
N ILE A 134 18.85 -6.76 -7.91
CA ILE A 134 18.65 -7.07 -6.50
C ILE A 134 17.18 -6.86 -6.16
N ILE A 135 16.53 -7.84 -5.56
CA ILE A 135 15.11 -7.80 -5.22
C ILE A 135 14.95 -8.02 -3.72
N ALA A 136 14.49 -7.00 -3.01
CA ALA A 136 14.23 -7.05 -1.58
C ALA A 136 12.73 -7.12 -1.29
N GLY A 137 12.29 -8.17 -0.59
CA GLY A 137 10.93 -8.36 -0.12
C GLY A 137 10.83 -8.28 1.41
N PRO A 138 11.11 -7.14 2.05
CA PRO A 138 11.18 -7.05 3.50
C PRO A 138 9.81 -7.34 4.16
N LEU A 139 9.85 -7.99 5.32
CA LEU A 139 8.69 -8.16 6.21
C LEU A 139 8.85 -7.27 7.43
N ASN A 140 7.72 -6.86 8.01
CA ASN A 140 7.67 -6.03 9.21
C ASN A 140 8.58 -4.79 9.11
N LEU A 141 8.47 -4.07 7.99
CA LEU A 141 9.21 -2.83 7.73
C LEU A 141 9.19 -1.83 8.90
N PRO A 142 8.07 -1.62 9.62
CA PRO A 142 8.07 -0.73 10.79
C PRO A 142 9.09 -1.14 11.86
N SER A 143 9.37 -2.44 12.03
CA SER A 143 10.37 -2.94 12.97
C SER A 143 11.81 -2.60 12.58
N MET A 144 12.07 -2.13 11.36
CA MET A 144 13.38 -1.61 10.95
C MET A 144 13.63 -0.17 11.42
N ALA A 145 12.59 0.53 11.89
CA ALA A 145 12.67 1.82 12.55
C ALA A 145 11.95 1.77 13.91
N PRO A 146 12.35 0.86 14.82
CA PRO A 146 11.54 0.45 15.96
C PRO A 146 11.24 1.61 16.91
N LEU A 147 12.21 2.51 17.14
CA LEU A 147 12.02 3.68 18.01
C LEU A 147 10.85 4.56 17.52
N HIS A 148 10.86 4.96 16.26
CA HIS A 148 9.83 5.82 15.69
C HIS A 148 8.51 5.09 15.50
N ALA A 149 8.54 3.81 15.12
CA ALA A 149 7.33 3.00 15.01
C ALA A 149 6.63 2.86 16.37
N SER A 150 7.38 2.57 17.44
CA SER A 150 6.85 2.51 18.80
C SER A 150 6.27 3.86 19.25
N GLU A 151 6.99 4.97 19.04
CA GLU A 151 6.50 6.30 19.43
C GLU A 151 5.17 6.66 18.75
N MET A 152 5.09 6.47 17.42
CA MET A 152 3.88 6.79 16.66
C MET A 152 2.72 5.87 17.03
N TYR A 153 2.99 4.57 17.22
CA TYR A 153 1.95 3.63 17.63
C TYR A 153 1.44 3.92 19.04
N SER A 154 2.33 4.21 20.00
CA SER A 154 1.95 4.61 21.35
C SER A 154 1.10 5.88 21.37
N ARG A 155 1.38 6.85 20.48
CA ARG A 155 0.53 8.05 20.36
C ARG A 155 -0.84 7.74 19.75
N ASN A 156 -0.94 6.84 18.79
CA ASN A 156 -2.24 6.38 18.28
C ASN A 156 -3.06 5.68 19.39
N LEU A 157 -2.42 4.82 20.18
CA LEU A 157 -3.06 4.19 21.34
C LEU A 157 -3.50 5.23 22.37
N TYR A 158 -2.63 6.17 22.72
CA TYR A 158 -2.96 7.25 23.65
C TYR A 158 -4.18 8.04 23.18
N ASN A 159 -4.19 8.49 21.92
CA ASN A 159 -5.31 9.28 21.37
C ASN A 159 -6.63 8.48 21.37
N PHE A 160 -6.57 7.17 21.12
CA PHE A 160 -7.76 6.32 21.20
C PHE A 160 -8.20 6.09 22.65
N LEU A 161 -7.26 5.90 23.58
CA LEU A 161 -7.56 5.75 25.01
C LEU A 161 -8.15 7.03 25.61
N ASP A 162 -7.67 8.20 25.22
CA ASP A 162 -8.21 9.52 25.63
C ASP A 162 -9.68 9.70 25.21
N LEU A 163 -10.10 9.03 24.12
CA LEU A 163 -11.51 9.01 23.69
C LEU A 163 -12.38 8.09 24.54
N ILE A 164 -11.84 6.99 25.06
CA ILE A 164 -12.63 5.91 25.70
C ILE A 164 -12.41 5.79 27.21
N ILE A 165 -11.56 6.63 27.80
CA ILE A 165 -11.34 6.71 29.24
C ILE A 165 -11.90 8.04 29.73
N ASP A 166 -12.79 7.97 30.72
CA ASP A 166 -13.29 9.17 31.38
C ASP A 166 -12.17 9.81 32.22
N ALA A 167 -11.88 11.09 31.95
CA ALA A 167 -10.73 11.77 32.54
C ALA A 167 -10.87 12.03 34.06
N GLU A 168 -12.09 12.05 34.59
CA GLU A 168 -12.33 12.30 36.02
C GLU A 168 -12.32 11.01 36.85
N SER A 169 -13.00 9.97 36.37
CA SER A 169 -13.13 8.69 37.07
C SER A 169 -12.02 7.70 36.73
N GLY A 170 -11.41 7.80 35.55
CA GLY A 170 -10.47 6.81 35.02
C GLY A 170 -11.14 5.53 34.51
N ASP A 171 -12.47 5.47 34.50
CA ASP A 171 -13.23 4.32 34.04
C ASP A 171 -13.32 4.28 32.50
N LEU A 172 -13.50 3.07 31.96
CA LEU A 172 -13.76 2.88 30.54
C LEU A 172 -15.18 3.36 30.19
N SER A 173 -15.26 4.35 29.30
CA SER A 173 -16.49 4.88 28.71
C SER A 173 -16.58 4.47 27.24
N LEU A 174 -17.13 3.27 26.99
CA LEU A 174 -17.31 2.74 25.63
C LEU A 174 -18.59 3.28 24.99
N ASN A 175 -18.51 4.49 24.41
CA ASN A 175 -19.62 5.06 23.66
C ASN A 175 -19.73 4.45 22.26
N PHE A 176 -20.58 3.45 22.07
CA PHE A 176 -20.82 2.83 20.75
C PHE A 176 -21.68 3.68 19.79
N GLU A 177 -22.12 4.87 20.19
CA GLU A 177 -22.67 5.86 19.25
C GLU A 177 -21.55 6.66 18.55
N ASP A 178 -20.31 6.57 19.04
CA ASP A 178 -19.14 7.12 18.36
C ASP A 178 -18.68 6.16 17.25
N ASP A 179 -18.62 6.66 16.01
CA ASP A 179 -18.26 5.89 14.83
C ASP A 179 -16.88 5.21 14.94
N LEU A 180 -15.90 5.85 15.60
CA LEU A 180 -14.56 5.30 15.74
C LEU A 180 -14.56 4.16 16.77
N VAL A 181 -15.27 4.34 17.88
CA VAL A 181 -15.40 3.30 18.92
C VAL A 181 -16.14 2.08 18.39
N ASP A 182 -17.27 2.27 17.68
CA ASP A 182 -18.04 1.16 17.12
C ASP A 182 -17.27 0.43 16.01
N ALA A 183 -16.64 1.15 15.08
CA ALA A 183 -15.88 0.54 13.98
C ALA A 183 -14.63 -0.21 14.45
N THR A 184 -14.01 0.22 15.56
CA THR A 184 -12.80 -0.41 16.10
C THR A 184 -13.11 -1.66 16.95
N ALA A 185 -14.32 -1.75 17.52
CA ALA A 185 -14.71 -2.84 18.40
C ALA A 185 -15.09 -4.12 17.63
N VAL A 186 -14.16 -5.09 17.58
CA VAL A 186 -14.43 -6.39 16.93
C VAL A 186 -15.42 -7.24 17.72
N THR A 187 -15.28 -7.27 19.06
CA THR A 187 -16.14 -8.01 19.98
C THR A 187 -16.36 -7.21 21.27
N HIS A 188 -17.53 -7.39 21.89
CA HIS A 188 -17.83 -6.87 23.21
C HIS A 188 -18.88 -7.76 23.89
N ASP A 189 -18.71 -8.02 25.19
CA ASP A 189 -19.64 -8.78 26.03
C ASP A 189 -20.04 -10.14 25.44
N GLY A 190 -19.04 -10.86 24.93
CA GLY A 190 -19.23 -12.18 24.31
C GLY A 190 -19.88 -12.17 22.93
N GLN A 191 -20.15 -10.99 22.34
CA GLN A 191 -20.79 -10.86 21.04
C GLN A 191 -19.82 -10.29 19.99
N ILE A 192 -19.98 -10.70 18.74
CA ILE A 192 -19.25 -10.12 17.60
C ILE A 192 -19.98 -8.84 17.17
N LYS A 193 -19.27 -7.70 17.22
CA LYS A 193 -19.80 -6.39 16.83
C LYS A 193 -19.43 -6.02 15.40
N HIS A 194 -18.20 -6.33 14.98
CA HIS A 194 -17.73 -6.00 13.63
C HIS A 194 -18.44 -6.87 12.58
N ALA A 195 -19.33 -6.26 11.80
CA ALA A 195 -20.24 -6.96 10.89
C ALA A 195 -19.52 -7.89 9.89
N PRO A 196 -18.41 -7.49 9.22
CA PRO A 196 -17.68 -8.41 8.35
C PRO A 196 -17.14 -9.64 9.08
N THR A 197 -16.65 -9.48 10.32
CA THR A 197 -16.21 -10.62 11.14
C THR A 197 -17.38 -11.51 11.51
N LYS A 198 -18.53 -10.92 11.87
CA LYS A 198 -19.74 -11.67 12.22
C LYS A 198 -20.19 -12.56 11.05
N THR A 199 -20.28 -12.02 9.85
CA THR A 199 -20.63 -12.78 8.64
C THR A 199 -19.64 -13.93 8.37
N LEU A 200 -18.33 -13.71 8.57
CA LEU A 200 -17.32 -14.75 8.36
C LEU A 200 -17.40 -15.89 9.38
N VAL A 201 -17.82 -15.61 10.62
CA VAL A 201 -17.87 -16.59 11.72
C VAL A 201 -19.22 -17.30 11.80
N GLU A 202 -20.32 -16.55 11.67
CA GLU A 202 -21.69 -17.05 11.89
C GLU A 202 -22.40 -17.43 10.58
N GLY A 203 -21.85 -17.04 9.41
CA GLY A 203 -22.51 -17.16 8.11
C GLY A 203 -23.37 -15.93 7.76
N GLU A 204 -23.81 -15.84 6.52
CA GLU A 204 -24.74 -14.78 6.12
C GLU A 204 -26.08 -14.93 6.85
N PRO A 205 -26.68 -13.83 7.34
CA PRO A 205 -28.02 -13.90 7.90
C PRO A 205 -28.97 -14.44 6.81
N GLN A 206 -29.62 -15.58 7.09
CA GLN A 206 -30.61 -16.14 6.18
C GLN A 206 -31.73 -15.11 5.97
N SER A 207 -31.86 -14.61 4.73
CA SER A 207 -32.95 -13.75 4.27
C SER A 207 -34.29 -14.47 4.28
#